data_AF-A0A7L4QXF2-F1
#
_entry.id   AF-A0A7L4QXF2-F1
#
_cell.length_a   1.000
_cell.length_b   1.000
_cell.length_c   1.000
_cell.angle_alpha   90.00
_cell.angle_beta   90.00
_cell.angle_gamma   90.00
#
_symmetry.space_group_name_H-M   'P 1'
#
loop_
_entity.id
_entity.type
_entity.pdbx_description
1 polymer ?
#
loop_
_entity_poly.entity_id
_entity_poly.type
_entity_poly.pdbx_seq_one_letter_code
_entity_poly.pdbx_strand_id
1 'polypeptide(L)'
;LGSEIYSKYGLKVLFAVIDEVMAQVIYRLVKVAKEEGLVYPETTIGITGRAGISGEKAKLTLKYLDELGLHSKIEENVVFVDDGLARGAAVMARCMNSLGTTFNPLGGHRGGKCILGQRIKLQNK
;
A
#
# COMPACT_ATOMS: atom_id res chain seq x y z
N LEU A 1 -19.58 -20.67 6.81
CA LEU A 1 -18.18 -20.73 7.29
C LEU A 1 -17.95 -19.92 8.57
N GLY A 2 -18.07 -18.57 8.56
CA GLY A 2 -17.79 -17.76 9.75
C GLY A 2 -18.60 -18.12 11.01
N SER A 3 -19.92 -18.31 10.86
CA SER A 3 -20.78 -18.75 11.98
C SER A 3 -20.38 -20.10 12.55
N GLU A 4 -19.88 -21.03 11.72
CA GLU A 4 -19.47 -22.36 12.16
C GLU A 4 -18.18 -22.28 12.98
N ILE A 5 -17.20 -21.49 12.52
CA ILE A 5 -15.94 -21.24 13.23
C ILE A 5 -16.23 -20.58 14.58
N TYR A 6 -17.14 -19.59 14.61
CA TYR A 6 -17.55 -18.94 15.85
C TYR A 6 -18.17 -19.92 16.84
N SER A 7 -19.14 -20.74 16.40
CA SER A 7 -19.82 -21.70 17.27
C SER A 7 -18.89 -22.79 17.81
N LYS A 8 -17.87 -23.22 17.05
CA LYS A 8 -16.95 -24.28 17.45
C LYS A 8 -15.73 -23.80 18.24
N TYR A 9 -15.18 -22.64 17.89
CA TYR A 9 -13.86 -22.17 18.37
C TYR A 9 -13.89 -20.77 19.00
N GLY A 10 -15.03 -20.09 18.95
CA GLY A 10 -15.23 -18.78 19.55
C GLY A 10 -14.70 -17.61 18.73
N LEU A 11 -14.92 -16.41 19.26
CA LEU A 11 -14.69 -15.15 18.55
C LEU A 11 -13.22 -14.86 18.25
N LYS A 12 -12.32 -15.22 19.18
CA LYS A 12 -10.87 -15.00 19.02
C LYS A 12 -10.32 -15.75 17.82
N VAL A 13 -10.73 -17.02 17.66
CA VAL A 13 -10.29 -17.85 16.53
C VAL A 13 -10.89 -17.34 15.22
N LEU A 14 -12.17 -16.90 15.23
CA LEU A 14 -12.77 -16.27 14.05
C LEU A 14 -11.96 -15.06 13.58
N PHE A 15 -11.57 -14.15 14.48
CA PHE A 15 -10.77 -12.98 14.10
C PHE A 15 -9.38 -13.35 13.60
N ALA A 16 -8.70 -14.31 14.24
CA ALA A 16 -7.40 -14.80 13.75
C ALA A 16 -7.50 -15.38 12.33
N VAL A 17 -8.56 -16.13 12.03
CA VAL A 17 -8.82 -16.67 10.69
C VAL A 17 -9.08 -15.54 9.69
N ILE A 18 -9.85 -14.51 10.07
CA ILE A 18 -10.09 -13.34 9.21
C ILE A 18 -8.77 -12.63 8.89
N ASP A 19 -7.92 -12.43 9.89
CA ASP A 19 -6.63 -11.75 9.72
C ASP A 19 -5.72 -12.51 8.75
N GLU A 20 -5.64 -13.83 8.94
CA GLU A 20 -4.90 -14.77 8.09
C GLU A 20 -5.40 -14.75 6.63
N VAL A 21 -6.70 -14.92 6.43
CA VAL A 21 -7.30 -14.95 5.08
C VAL A 21 -7.10 -13.63 4.36
N MET A 22 -7.29 -12.49 5.05
CA MET A 22 -7.12 -11.18 4.42
C MET A 22 -5.66 -10.91 4.02
N ALA A 23 -4.69 -11.32 4.84
CA ALA A 23 -3.28 -11.20 4.50
C ALA A 23 -2.92 -12.07 3.27
N GLN A 24 -3.47 -13.29 3.16
CA GLN A 24 -3.31 -14.14 1.98
C GLN A 24 -3.94 -13.54 0.71
N VAL A 25 -5.09 -12.88 0.84
CA VAL A 25 -5.70 -12.15 -0.29
C VAL A 25 -4.75 -11.06 -0.80
N ILE A 26 -4.16 -10.26 0.10
CA ILE A 26 -3.19 -9.22 -0.28
C ILE A 26 -1.97 -9.84 -0.97
N TYR A 27 -1.41 -10.90 -0.40
CA TYR A 27 -0.29 -11.65 -1.00
C TYR A 27 -0.60 -12.06 -2.44
N ARG A 28 -1.77 -12.67 -2.68
CA ARG A 28 -2.16 -13.15 -4.02
C ARG A 28 -2.31 -12.00 -5.02
N LEU A 29 -2.89 -10.87 -4.60
CA LEU A 29 -3.03 -9.69 -5.46
C LEU A 29 -1.66 -9.15 -5.88
N VAL A 30 -0.74 -9.02 -4.92
CA VAL A 30 0.62 -8.53 -5.20
C VAL A 30 1.40 -9.53 -6.04
N LYS A 31 1.25 -10.84 -5.77
CA LYS A 31 1.88 -11.90 -6.56
C LYS A 31 1.46 -11.82 -8.03
N VAL A 32 0.15 -11.72 -8.31
CA VAL A 32 -0.36 -11.55 -9.67
C VAL A 32 0.21 -10.28 -10.31
N ALA A 33 0.18 -9.15 -9.60
CA ALA A 33 0.75 -7.91 -10.13
C ALA A 33 2.25 -8.03 -10.46
N LYS A 34 3.01 -8.79 -9.65
CA LYS A 34 4.42 -9.09 -9.92
C LYS A 34 4.59 -9.97 -11.16
N GLU A 35 3.81 -11.05 -11.26
CA GLU A 35 3.84 -11.99 -12.39
C GLU A 35 3.48 -11.31 -13.72
N GLU A 36 2.58 -10.33 -13.69
CA GLU A 36 2.20 -9.50 -14.84
C GLU A 36 3.19 -8.35 -15.12
N GLY A 37 4.32 -8.25 -14.39
CA GLY A 37 5.33 -7.23 -14.61
C GLY A 37 4.91 -5.81 -14.20
N LEU A 38 3.94 -5.68 -13.28
CA LEU A 38 3.44 -4.39 -12.78
C LEU A 38 4.16 -3.91 -11.51
N VAL A 39 5.01 -4.75 -10.91
CA VAL A 39 5.76 -4.44 -9.69
C VAL A 39 7.25 -4.37 -9.99
N TYR A 40 7.82 -3.17 -9.83
CA TYR A 40 9.22 -2.85 -10.05
C TYR A 40 9.97 -2.70 -8.71
N PRO A 41 11.31 -2.74 -8.69
CA PRO A 41 12.10 -2.56 -7.47
C PRO A 41 11.75 -1.30 -6.66
N GLU A 42 11.39 -0.21 -7.35
CA GLU A 42 11.01 1.08 -6.78
C GLU A 42 9.52 1.21 -6.43
N THR A 43 8.70 0.19 -6.74
CA THR A 43 7.26 0.20 -6.45
C THR A 43 7.03 0.18 -4.94
N THR A 44 6.23 1.13 -4.47
CA THR A 44 5.73 1.16 -3.09
C THR A 44 4.31 0.62 -3.07
N ILE A 45 4.01 -0.30 -2.14
CA ILE A 45 2.69 -0.92 -2.01
C ILE A 45 1.93 -0.20 -0.89
N GLY A 46 0.85 0.49 -1.26
CA GLY A 46 -0.07 1.11 -0.31
C GLY A 46 -1.21 0.15 0.04
N ILE A 47 -1.37 -0.18 1.32
CA ILE A 47 -2.50 -0.97 1.82
C ILE A 47 -3.41 -0.05 2.62
N THR A 48 -4.69 -0.05 2.26
CA THR A 48 -5.65 0.87 2.87
C THR A 48 -6.97 0.22 3.25
N GLY A 49 -7.69 0.87 4.15
CA GLY A 49 -8.97 0.44 4.68
C GLY A 49 -8.82 -0.61 5.78
N ARG A 50 -9.80 -0.64 6.70
CA ARG A 50 -9.84 -1.57 7.84
C ARG A 50 -9.66 -3.03 7.45
N ALA A 51 -10.13 -3.41 6.27
CA ALA A 51 -10.01 -4.76 5.73
C ALA A 51 -8.54 -5.22 5.57
N GLY A 52 -7.61 -4.30 5.29
CA GLY A 52 -6.18 -4.61 5.13
C GLY A 52 -5.30 -4.25 6.32
N ILE A 53 -5.75 -3.36 7.22
CA ILE A 53 -4.88 -2.76 8.26
C ILE A 53 -5.24 -3.12 9.70
N SER A 54 -6.46 -3.62 9.97
CA SER A 54 -6.90 -3.92 11.34
C SER A 54 -6.36 -5.24 11.88
N GLY A 55 -6.31 -5.39 13.21
CA GLY A 55 -5.85 -6.62 13.85
C GLY A 55 -4.37 -6.89 13.56
N GLU A 56 -4.02 -8.16 13.35
CA GLU A 56 -2.64 -8.59 13.04
C GLU A 56 -2.34 -8.62 11.53
N LYS A 57 -3.27 -8.14 10.69
CA LYS A 57 -3.16 -8.21 9.22
C LYS A 57 -1.91 -7.55 8.68
N ALA A 58 -1.52 -6.39 9.21
CA ALA A 58 -0.33 -5.68 8.74
C ALA A 58 0.92 -6.53 8.91
N LYS A 59 1.07 -7.15 10.08
CA LYS A 59 2.19 -8.04 10.42
C LYS A 59 2.20 -9.31 9.56
N LEU A 60 1.05 -9.97 9.42
CA LEU A 60 0.91 -11.16 8.57
C LEU A 60 1.18 -10.84 7.10
N THR A 61 0.72 -9.69 6.63
CA THR A 61 0.95 -9.23 5.26
C THR A 61 2.42 -8.98 4.99
N LEU A 62 3.14 -8.29 5.89
CA LEU A 62 4.58 -8.11 5.75
C LEU A 62 5.31 -9.45 5.67
N LYS A 63 4.95 -10.40 6.54
CA LYS A 63 5.50 -11.77 6.51
C LYS A 63 5.29 -12.43 5.15
N TYR A 64 4.07 -12.41 4.60
CA TYR A 64 3.80 -13.06 3.30
C TYR A 64 4.44 -12.33 2.12
N LEU A 65 4.48 -11.01 2.13
CA LEU A 65 5.09 -10.24 1.05
C LEU A 65 6.61 -10.37 1.02
N ASP A 66 7.26 -10.65 2.15
CA ASP A 66 8.70 -10.95 2.21
C ASP A 66 9.04 -12.20 1.38
N GLU A 67 8.17 -13.23 1.40
CA GLU A 67 8.32 -14.45 0.61
C GLU A 67 8.29 -14.21 -0.91
N LEU A 68 7.71 -13.09 -1.36
CA LEU A 68 7.70 -12.72 -2.78
C LEU A 68 9.03 -12.13 -3.25
N GLY A 69 9.99 -11.83 -2.35
CA GLY A 69 11.28 -11.27 -2.74
C GLY A 69 11.16 -9.98 -3.54
N LEU A 70 10.20 -9.12 -3.18
CA LEU A 70 9.94 -7.84 -3.85
C LEU A 70 11.05 -6.83 -3.60
N HIS A 71 11.68 -6.91 -2.43
CA HIS A 71 12.76 -6.01 -2.03
C HIS A 71 13.62 -6.66 -0.93
N SER A 72 14.78 -6.07 -0.63
CA SER A 72 15.66 -6.50 0.47
C SER A 72 15.04 -6.29 1.86
N LYS A 73 14.09 -5.36 1.98
CA LYS A 73 13.36 -5.03 3.20
C LYS A 73 11.94 -4.59 2.86
N ILE A 74 10.98 -5.49 3.03
CA ILE A 74 9.58 -5.25 2.67
C ILE A 74 8.93 -4.15 3.50
N GLU A 75 9.32 -4.04 4.78
CA GLU A 75 8.79 -3.05 5.74
C GLU A 75 9.03 -1.60 5.29
N GLU A 76 10.11 -1.36 4.55
CA GLU A 76 10.40 -0.04 4.02
C GLU A 76 9.48 0.28 2.82
N ASN A 77 9.00 -0.72 2.07
CA ASN A 77 8.27 -0.55 0.79
C ASN A 77 6.76 -0.73 0.88
N VAL A 78 6.24 -1.12 2.03
CA VAL A 78 4.81 -1.25 2.27
C VAL A 78 4.35 -0.15 3.22
N VAL A 79 3.28 0.55 2.86
CA VAL A 79 2.72 1.62 3.69
C VAL A 79 1.27 1.28 4.01
N PHE A 80 0.96 1.20 5.31
CA PHE A 80 -0.41 1.02 5.80
C PHE A 80 -1.02 2.39 6.11
N VAL A 81 -2.16 2.69 5.50
CA VAL A 81 -2.85 3.98 5.67
C VAL A 81 -4.34 3.79 5.86
N ASP A 82 -4.93 4.53 6.80
CA ASP A 82 -6.38 4.45 7.06
C ASP A 82 -7.22 4.77 5.81
N ASP A 83 -6.84 5.83 5.09
CA ASP A 83 -7.47 6.24 3.83
C ASP A 83 -6.42 6.68 2.81
N GLY A 84 -6.02 5.73 1.97
CA GLY A 84 -5.09 5.93 0.88
C GLY A 84 -5.73 6.65 -0.31
N LEU A 85 -7.04 6.53 -0.50
CA LEU A 85 -7.74 7.15 -1.61
C LEU A 85 -7.88 8.66 -1.37
N ALA A 86 -8.34 9.09 -0.19
CA ALA A 86 -8.42 10.51 0.14
C ALA A 86 -7.04 11.18 0.21
N ARG A 87 -6.03 10.50 0.79
CA ARG A 87 -4.64 10.99 0.77
C ARG A 87 -4.09 11.08 -0.65
N GLY A 88 -4.30 10.03 -1.45
CA GLY A 88 -3.90 9.99 -2.86
C GLY A 88 -4.57 11.09 -3.68
N ALA A 89 -5.87 11.29 -3.52
CA ALA A 89 -6.64 12.36 -4.17
C ALA A 89 -6.17 13.75 -3.73
N ALA A 90 -5.91 13.97 -2.43
CA ALA A 90 -5.38 15.23 -1.93
C ALA A 90 -3.98 15.53 -2.49
N VAL A 91 -3.10 14.51 -2.57
CA VAL A 91 -1.77 14.65 -3.18
C VAL A 91 -1.90 14.91 -4.68
N MET A 92 -2.72 14.15 -5.40
CA MET A 92 -2.98 14.33 -6.85
C MET A 92 -3.56 15.71 -7.15
N ALA A 93 -4.58 16.15 -6.42
CA ALA A 93 -5.18 17.48 -6.57
C ALA A 93 -4.14 18.59 -6.34
N ARG A 94 -3.26 18.44 -5.34
CA ARG A 94 -2.18 19.40 -5.10
C ARG A 94 -1.10 19.36 -6.18
N CYS A 95 -0.75 18.18 -6.69
CA CYS A 95 0.22 18.03 -7.76
C CYS A 95 -0.31 18.57 -9.10
N MET A 96 -1.55 18.25 -9.47
CA MET A 96 -2.15 18.65 -10.75
C MET A 96 -2.49 20.14 -10.79
N ASN A 97 -2.84 20.74 -9.65
CA ASN A 97 -3.18 22.16 -9.56
C ASN A 97 -2.02 23.04 -9.05
N SER A 98 -0.79 22.50 -8.98
CA SER A 98 0.39 23.24 -8.50
C SER A 98 0.22 23.87 -7.11
N LEU A 99 -0.57 23.26 -6.22
CA LEU A 99 -0.84 23.75 -4.86
C LEU A 99 0.22 23.29 -3.83
N GLY A 100 1.33 22.70 -4.28
CA GLY A 100 2.49 22.39 -3.44
C GLY A 100 3.46 23.57 -3.37
N THR A 101 4.18 23.72 -2.25
CA THR A 101 5.22 24.75 -2.11
C THR A 101 6.61 24.14 -2.32
N THR A 102 7.62 24.97 -2.60
CA THR A 102 9.02 24.53 -2.69
C THR A 102 9.54 23.92 -1.38
N PHE A 103 8.95 24.31 -0.24
CA PHE A 103 9.27 23.80 1.09
C PHE A 103 8.52 22.51 1.44
N ASN A 104 7.31 22.31 0.91
CA ASN A 104 6.50 21.10 1.06
C ASN A 104 6.11 20.55 -0.32
N PRO A 105 7.07 19.97 -1.07
CA PRO A 105 6.81 19.42 -2.38
C PRO A 105 5.92 18.18 -2.30
N LEU A 106 5.04 18.00 -3.29
CA LEU A 106 4.19 16.81 -3.41
C LEU A 106 4.35 16.26 -4.84
N GLY A 107 4.69 14.98 -4.94
CA GLY A 107 4.92 14.25 -6.20
C GLY A 107 6.39 13.98 -6.53
N GLY A 108 6.73 12.71 -6.79
CA GLY A 108 8.07 12.24 -7.19
C GLY A 108 8.19 10.71 -7.11
N HIS A 109 9.27 10.16 -7.66
CA HIS A 109 9.68 8.78 -7.37
C HIS A 109 10.08 8.68 -5.89
N ARG A 110 9.92 7.50 -5.29
CA ARG A 110 10.46 7.23 -3.95
C ARG A 110 11.96 7.55 -3.93
N GLY A 111 12.40 8.41 -3.01
CA GLY A 111 13.79 8.89 -2.92
C GLY A 111 14.19 9.92 -4.00
N GLY A 112 13.29 10.29 -4.91
CA GLY A 112 13.50 11.28 -5.95
C GLY A 112 13.28 12.71 -5.49
N LYS A 113 13.86 13.66 -6.22
CA LYS A 113 13.61 15.10 -6.03
C LYS A 113 12.22 15.48 -6.56
N CYS A 114 11.70 16.61 -6.07
CA CYS A 114 10.47 17.21 -6.56
C CYS A 114 10.48 17.39 -8.10
N ILE A 115 9.40 16.97 -8.77
CA ILE A 115 9.26 17.07 -10.24
C ILE A 115 8.75 18.43 -10.72
N LEU A 116 8.38 19.35 -9.83
CA LEU A 116 7.83 20.67 -10.20
C LEU A 116 8.75 21.45 -11.15
N GLY A 117 10.06 21.44 -10.89
CA GLY A 117 11.03 22.11 -11.76
C GLY A 117 11.09 21.53 -13.17
N GLN A 118 10.86 20.22 -13.32
CA GLN A 118 10.76 19.58 -14.64
C GLN A 118 9.46 19.95 -15.34
N ARG A 119 8.35 20.04 -14.60
CA ARG A 119 7.04 20.45 -15.14
C ARG A 119 7.03 21.90 -15.63
N ILE A 120 7.58 22.84 -14.87
CA ILE A 120 7.69 24.25 -15.27
C ILE A 120 8.47 24.38 -16.58
N LYS A 121 9.58 23.63 -16.74
CA LYS A 121 10.37 23.62 -17.98
C LYS A 121 9.59 23.07 -19.18
N LEU A 122 8.68 22.12 -18.96
CA LEU A 122 7.81 21.57 -20.01
C LEU A 122 6.69 22.54 -20.41
N GLN A 123 6.12 23.28 -19.46
CA GLN A 123 5.05 24.26 -19.74
C GLN A 123 5.56 25.57 -20.36
N ASN A 124 6.82 25.93 -20.10
CA ASN A 124 7.48 27.10 -20.71
C ASN A 124 8.15 26.78 -22.06
N LYS A 125 7.88 25.61 -22.63
CA LYS A 125 8.25 25.23 -24.00
C LYS A 125 7.03 25.37 -24.89
#